data_AF-A0A2A2EG22-F1
#
_entry.id   AF-A0A2A2EG22-F1
#
_cell.length_a   1.000
_cell.length_b   1.000
_cell.length_c   1.000
_cell.angle_alpha   90.00
_cell.angle_beta   90.00
_cell.angle_gamma   90.00
#
_symmetry.space_group_name_H-M   'P 1'
#
loop_
_entity.id
_entity.type
_entity.pdbx_description
1 polymer ?
#
loop_
_entity_poly.entity_id
_entity_poly.type
_entity_poly.pdbx_seq_one_letter_code
_entity_poly.pdbx_strand_id
1 'polypeptide(L)'
;MNTYTRRACAMLLTCMLLPMCGCGSNTGASAPSAVEPTASAPTSVTPAESSSPSPTKDMRVPDDVVGMTEAEAMAWFDDLDVPVDVRAVAVTDTDEYPEGTVALSVPAAGEDIDAAEGVMLAIAEQHDVLGIDWFGKNADDAKRELEREGYQVTLMPRYSSMQYLGTVVGGEPTLGVTSMTANQSVVLYVGADADAGDGLLSDGPFLNAQFDGASLEGTYCREDGDGNRSADCLAFAAGDGAVMMYEEGVGEKALSLYTESHQPVMRDYRASEQLANAELGVFELTEDNGEPYCGSSPDAEKTYGVDMAPYAEMGNHVRFCHEGTLAYKDEVATDPDARRSLQSSGTFFMMKELLVYYPVGANLPGLASRGYYDDTAMAEAQANPDTTRPFILRRDAAQYDETIVSADGKANNPFVPITAGRDGRDYARVAMKPAPSDTTVYYLQEDLADIVDWTQLEEQA
;
A
#
# COMPACT_ATOMS: atom_id res chain seq x y z
N MET A 1 12.28 -16.70 13.39
CA MET A 1 13.65 -16.13 13.25
C MET A 1 14.18 -16.50 11.88
N ASN A 2 13.80 -15.73 10.86
CA ASN A 2 14.37 -15.81 9.52
C ASN A 2 14.88 -14.41 9.17
N THR A 3 16.17 -14.33 8.92
CA THR A 3 16.91 -13.12 8.57
C THR A 3 16.74 -12.85 7.08
N TYR A 4 16.05 -11.75 6.75
CA TYR A 4 16.13 -11.13 5.43
C TYR A 4 17.57 -10.66 5.18
N THR A 5 18.20 -11.20 4.13
CA THR A 5 19.47 -10.68 3.60
C THR A 5 19.25 -10.43 2.12
N ARG A 6 18.95 -9.18 1.74
CA ARG A 6 19.02 -8.74 0.33
C ARG A 6 20.12 -7.68 0.19
N ARG A 7 20.77 -7.74 -0.97
CA ARG A 7 22.14 -7.32 -1.27
C ARG A 7 22.26 -5.79 -1.32
N ALA A 8 23.22 -5.24 -0.56
CA ALA A 8 23.77 -3.92 -0.82
C ALA A 8 24.69 -3.99 -2.05
N CYS A 9 24.34 -3.27 -3.12
CA CYS A 9 25.21 -3.10 -4.27
C CYS A 9 26.27 -2.02 -3.94
N ALA A 10 27.54 -2.41 -4.05
CA ALA A 10 28.69 -1.56 -3.74
C ALA A 10 28.95 -0.55 -4.87
N MET A 11 28.81 0.75 -4.61
CA MET A 11 29.40 1.79 -5.47
C MET A 11 30.77 2.22 -4.95
N LEU A 12 31.78 1.99 -5.79
CA LEU A 12 33.18 2.37 -5.61
C LEU A 12 33.34 3.89 -5.71
N LEU A 13 33.68 4.51 -4.58
CA LEU A 13 34.08 5.91 -4.47
C LEU A 13 35.52 6.08 -5.01
N THR A 14 35.68 6.74 -6.16
CA THR A 14 37.01 7.18 -6.63
C THR A 14 37.13 8.70 -6.46
N CYS A 15 37.80 9.10 -5.38
CA CYS A 15 38.31 10.46 -5.18
C CYS A 15 39.34 10.82 -6.26
N MET A 16 39.17 11.96 -6.94
CA MET A 16 40.28 12.71 -7.52
C MET A 16 40.20 14.19 -7.18
N LEU A 17 41.37 14.72 -6.81
CA LEU A 17 41.65 16.07 -6.35
C LEU A 17 41.59 17.12 -7.49
N LEU A 18 41.05 18.30 -7.16
CA LEU A 18 41.48 19.71 -7.43
C LEU A 18 42.57 19.99 -8.51
N PRO A 19 42.60 21.18 -9.18
CA PRO A 19 42.49 22.49 -8.50
C PRO A 19 41.87 23.69 -9.26
N MET A 20 41.78 24.77 -8.47
CA MET A 20 41.34 26.14 -8.73
C MET A 20 41.98 26.89 -9.90
N CYS A 21 41.19 27.81 -10.48
CA CYS A 21 41.52 29.17 -10.96
C CYS A 21 40.23 29.75 -11.56
N GLY A 22 39.79 31.00 -11.43
CA GLY A 22 40.31 32.24 -10.89
C GLY A 22 39.44 33.39 -11.46
N CYS A 23 39.11 34.36 -10.60
CA CYS A 23 38.63 35.73 -10.82
C CYS A 23 38.15 36.22 -12.21
N GLY A 24 37.03 36.98 -12.22
CA GLY A 24 36.79 37.95 -13.29
C GLY A 24 35.39 38.59 -13.32
N SER A 25 35.15 39.56 -12.44
CA SER A 25 34.10 40.58 -12.53
C SER A 25 34.08 41.33 -13.87
N ASN A 26 32.91 41.65 -14.43
CA ASN A 26 32.30 43.01 -14.42
C ASN A 26 31.27 43.23 -15.55
N THR A 27 30.10 43.74 -15.13
CA THR A 27 29.29 44.85 -15.71
C THR A 27 28.93 44.88 -17.20
N GLY A 28 27.66 45.17 -17.46
CA GLY A 28 27.32 46.15 -18.50
C GLY A 28 26.06 45.84 -19.30
N ALA A 29 24.93 46.40 -18.85
CA ALA A 29 23.68 46.44 -19.56
C ALA A 29 23.74 47.28 -20.86
N SER A 30 22.88 46.91 -21.82
CA SER A 30 21.94 47.79 -22.55
C SER A 30 21.91 47.53 -24.05
N ALA A 31 20.68 47.34 -24.53
CA ALA A 31 20.23 47.15 -25.90
C ALA A 31 20.28 48.47 -26.72
N PRO A 32 19.46 48.64 -27.78
CA PRO A 32 19.61 48.10 -29.14
C PRO A 32 19.69 49.24 -30.18
N SER A 33 20.10 48.99 -31.42
CA SER A 33 19.44 49.65 -32.57
C SER A 33 19.90 49.12 -33.93
N ALA A 34 18.91 49.02 -34.80
CA ALA A 34 18.93 48.54 -36.18
C ALA A 34 19.60 49.51 -37.16
N VAL A 35 20.22 48.97 -38.22
CA VAL A 35 20.28 49.55 -39.58
C VAL A 35 20.47 48.41 -40.61
N GLU A 36 19.50 48.22 -41.51
CA GLU A 36 19.56 47.42 -42.75
C GLU A 36 20.40 48.14 -43.86
N PRO A 37 20.45 47.69 -45.13
CA PRO A 37 21.02 46.46 -45.67
C PRO A 37 22.04 46.77 -46.80
N THR A 38 22.99 45.87 -47.08
CA THR A 38 23.62 45.85 -48.42
C THR A 38 23.84 44.42 -48.87
N ALA A 39 23.16 44.09 -49.96
CA ALA A 39 23.20 42.82 -50.66
C ALA A 39 24.59 42.50 -51.22
N SER A 40 25.01 41.24 -51.06
CA SER A 40 25.91 40.58 -52.01
C SER A 40 25.53 39.10 -52.11
N ALA A 41 25.57 38.61 -53.33
CA ALA A 41 24.90 37.43 -53.87
C ALA A 41 25.38 36.07 -53.30
N PRO A 42 24.61 34.98 -53.52
CA PRO A 42 24.63 33.79 -52.69
C PRO A 42 25.68 32.77 -53.16
N THR A 43 26.44 32.23 -52.20
CA THR A 43 27.16 30.98 -52.38
C THR A 43 26.19 29.85 -52.05
N SER A 44 25.91 29.00 -53.04
CA SER A 44 25.09 27.81 -52.90
C SER A 44 25.70 26.83 -51.89
N VAL A 45 25.11 26.76 -50.70
CA VAL A 45 25.26 25.65 -49.78
C VAL A 45 24.05 24.75 -50.00
N THR A 46 24.29 23.55 -50.48
CA THR A 46 23.31 22.46 -50.47
C THR A 46 22.76 22.28 -49.06
N PRO A 47 21.44 22.36 -48.83
CA PRO A 47 20.87 21.94 -47.55
C PRO A 47 21.17 20.45 -47.39
N ALA A 48 21.88 20.10 -46.32
CA ALA A 48 21.79 18.74 -45.81
C ALA A 48 20.31 18.52 -45.49
N GLU A 49 19.70 17.52 -46.12
CA GLU A 49 18.43 16.95 -45.69
C GLU A 49 18.56 16.66 -44.20
N SER A 50 17.91 17.50 -43.39
CA SER A 50 17.48 17.15 -42.06
C SER A 50 16.47 16.03 -42.24
N SER A 51 16.95 14.79 -42.27
CA SER A 51 16.14 13.62 -41.98
C SER A 51 15.40 13.91 -40.68
N SER A 52 14.10 14.16 -40.80
CA SER A 52 13.22 14.22 -39.63
C SER A 52 13.43 12.92 -38.85
N PRO A 53 13.55 12.94 -37.51
CA PRO A 53 13.49 11.71 -36.76
C PRO A 53 12.16 11.03 -37.09
N SER A 54 12.20 9.71 -37.27
CA SER A 54 11.02 8.83 -37.32
C SER A 54 10.03 9.21 -36.21
N PRO A 55 8.72 8.93 -36.37
CA PRO A 55 7.80 9.05 -35.26
C PRO A 55 8.41 8.26 -34.09
N THR A 56 8.73 8.95 -33.00
CA THR A 56 9.17 8.31 -31.76
C THR A 56 8.03 7.38 -31.39
N LYS A 57 8.27 6.07 -31.53
CA LYS A 57 7.36 5.04 -31.05
C LYS A 57 7.09 5.35 -29.57
N ASP A 58 5.82 5.47 -29.20
CA ASP A 58 5.46 5.82 -27.84
C ASP A 58 6.08 4.77 -26.90
N MET A 59 6.71 5.23 -25.81
CA MET A 59 7.41 4.40 -24.83
C MET A 59 6.35 3.72 -23.94
N ARG A 60 5.62 2.79 -24.54
CA ARG A 60 4.42 2.16 -24.00
C ARG A 60 4.35 0.70 -24.45
N VAL A 61 3.89 -0.16 -23.56
CA VAL A 61 3.66 -1.57 -23.87
C VAL A 61 2.50 -1.66 -24.88
N PRO A 62 2.66 -2.38 -26.00
CA PRO A 62 1.58 -2.48 -26.98
C PRO A 62 0.35 -3.19 -26.42
N ASP A 63 -0.84 -2.70 -26.77
CA ASP A 63 -2.14 -3.24 -26.28
C ASP A 63 -2.33 -4.73 -26.60
N ASP A 64 -1.68 -5.23 -27.64
CA ASP A 64 -1.74 -6.60 -28.12
C ASP A 64 -0.52 -7.44 -27.73
N VAL A 65 0.29 -7.00 -26.75
CA VAL A 65 1.47 -7.75 -26.29
C VAL A 65 1.10 -9.15 -25.80
N VAL A 66 -0.03 -9.29 -25.09
CA VAL A 66 -0.54 -10.59 -24.63
C VAL A 66 -1.03 -11.39 -25.84
N GLY A 67 -0.50 -12.60 -25.97
CA GLY A 67 -0.72 -13.47 -27.13
C GLY A 67 0.29 -13.31 -28.26
N MET A 68 1.19 -12.32 -28.22
CA MET A 68 2.36 -12.31 -29.11
C MET A 68 3.26 -13.49 -28.82
N THR A 69 3.93 -14.01 -29.85
CA THR A 69 5.04 -14.94 -29.62
C THR A 69 6.19 -14.21 -28.91
N GLU A 70 6.99 -14.93 -28.12
CA GLU A 70 8.19 -14.37 -27.48
C GLU A 70 9.08 -13.60 -28.48
N ALA A 71 9.29 -14.17 -29.68
CA ALA A 71 10.11 -13.55 -30.71
C ALA A 71 9.53 -12.23 -31.25
N GLU A 72 8.20 -12.13 -31.37
CA GLU A 72 7.53 -10.90 -31.80
C GLU A 72 7.63 -9.81 -30.73
N ALA A 73 7.38 -10.16 -29.46
CA ALA A 73 7.48 -9.23 -28.35
C ALA A 73 8.93 -8.73 -28.16
N MET A 74 9.91 -9.63 -28.19
CA MET A 74 11.33 -9.28 -28.11
C MET A 74 11.76 -8.32 -29.23
N ALA A 75 11.32 -8.58 -30.47
CA ALA A 75 11.62 -7.69 -31.59
C ALA A 75 10.99 -6.29 -31.43
N TRP A 76 9.82 -6.20 -30.79
CA TRP A 76 9.16 -4.92 -30.54
C TRP A 76 9.91 -4.05 -29.52
N PHE A 77 10.38 -4.65 -28.42
CA PHE A 77 11.09 -3.94 -27.36
C PHE A 77 12.57 -3.67 -27.69
N ASP A 78 13.21 -4.51 -28.51
CA ASP A 78 14.56 -4.25 -29.04
C ASP A 78 14.59 -2.97 -29.90
N ASP A 79 13.54 -2.73 -30.69
CA ASP A 79 13.36 -1.49 -31.47
C ASP A 79 13.19 -0.23 -30.58
N LEU A 80 12.82 -0.41 -29.31
CA LEU A 80 12.72 0.65 -28.31
C LEU A 80 14.00 0.82 -27.46
N ASP A 81 15.01 -0.05 -27.62
CA ASP A 81 16.22 -0.10 -26.78
C ASP A 81 15.91 -0.26 -25.28
N VAL A 82 14.87 -1.05 -24.97
CA VAL A 82 14.37 -1.31 -23.61
C VAL A 82 14.81 -2.72 -23.17
N PRO A 83 15.33 -2.90 -21.95
CA PRO A 83 15.66 -4.22 -21.44
C PRO A 83 14.41 -5.07 -21.24
N VAL A 84 14.48 -6.35 -21.62
CA VAL A 84 13.38 -7.32 -21.43
C VAL A 84 13.86 -8.47 -20.56
N ASP A 85 13.10 -8.78 -19.50
CA ASP A 85 13.27 -9.97 -18.67
C ASP A 85 12.17 -10.98 -19.00
N VAL A 86 12.56 -12.20 -19.38
CA VAL A 86 11.63 -13.23 -19.84
C VAL A 86 11.56 -14.36 -18.82
N ARG A 87 10.34 -14.67 -18.36
CA ARG A 87 10.06 -15.67 -17.34
C ARG A 87 9.09 -16.72 -17.88
N ALA A 88 9.24 -17.97 -17.47
CA ALA A 88 8.25 -19.00 -17.74
C ALA A 88 7.10 -18.90 -16.73
N VAL A 89 5.87 -19.08 -17.20
CA VAL A 89 4.68 -19.14 -16.33
C VAL A 89 3.81 -20.33 -16.69
N ALA A 90 3.35 -21.05 -15.66
CA ALA A 90 2.46 -22.18 -15.85
C ALA A 90 1.06 -21.76 -16.28
N VAL A 91 0.53 -22.48 -17.26
CA VAL A 91 -0.87 -22.43 -17.70
C VAL A 91 -1.44 -23.85 -17.81
N THR A 92 -2.73 -24.02 -17.56
CA THR A 92 -3.46 -25.28 -17.78
C THR A 92 -4.38 -25.22 -19.00
N ASP A 93 -4.91 -24.04 -19.32
CA ASP A 93 -5.73 -23.76 -20.50
C ASP A 93 -4.88 -23.17 -21.64
N THR A 94 -4.44 -24.02 -22.56
CA THR A 94 -3.64 -23.61 -23.73
C THR A 94 -4.46 -23.06 -24.89
N ASP A 95 -5.80 -23.12 -24.81
CA ASP A 95 -6.68 -22.43 -25.75
C ASP A 95 -6.77 -20.94 -25.37
N GLU A 96 -6.79 -20.63 -24.07
CA GLU A 96 -6.74 -19.26 -23.55
C GLU A 96 -5.33 -18.67 -23.60
N TYR A 97 -4.32 -19.44 -23.18
CA TYR A 97 -2.91 -19.04 -23.17
C TYR A 97 -2.05 -20.00 -24.01
N PRO A 98 -1.93 -19.77 -25.33
CA PRO A 98 -1.14 -20.64 -26.20
C PRO A 98 0.33 -20.73 -25.77
N GLU A 99 0.89 -21.94 -25.76
CA GLU A 99 2.30 -22.16 -25.42
C GLU A 99 3.26 -21.30 -26.26
N GLY A 100 4.27 -20.74 -25.61
CA GLY A 100 5.29 -19.90 -26.25
C GLY A 100 4.82 -18.48 -26.61
N THR A 101 3.63 -18.08 -26.13
CA THR A 101 3.13 -16.71 -26.23
C THR A 101 3.22 -15.98 -24.89
N VAL A 102 3.26 -14.65 -24.95
CA VAL A 102 3.21 -13.79 -23.77
C VAL A 102 1.85 -13.94 -23.10
N ALA A 103 1.84 -14.43 -21.87
CA ALA A 103 0.65 -14.56 -21.06
C ALA A 103 0.41 -13.31 -20.20
N LEU A 104 1.48 -12.70 -19.68
CA LEU A 104 1.45 -11.49 -18.84
C LEU A 104 2.64 -10.58 -19.16
N SER A 105 2.49 -9.29 -18.90
CA SER A 105 3.59 -8.33 -18.95
C SER A 105 3.55 -7.37 -17.76
N VAL A 106 4.72 -6.90 -17.33
CA VAL A 106 4.87 -5.75 -16.41
C VAL A 106 5.85 -4.75 -17.04
N PRO A 107 5.47 -3.49 -17.28
CA PRO A 107 4.12 -2.93 -17.17
C PRO A 107 3.06 -3.67 -17.99
N ALA A 108 1.78 -3.51 -17.64
CA ALA A 108 0.68 -4.15 -18.35
C ALA A 108 0.50 -3.58 -19.76
N ALA A 109 -0.27 -4.25 -20.60
CA ALA A 109 -0.58 -3.79 -21.95
C ALA A 109 -1.18 -2.37 -21.94
N GLY A 110 -0.63 -1.46 -22.74
CA GLY A 110 -1.03 -0.06 -22.79
C GLY A 110 -0.42 0.85 -21.72
N GLU A 111 0.37 0.31 -20.78
CA GLU A 111 1.07 1.11 -19.77
C GLU A 111 2.40 1.68 -20.28
N ASP A 112 2.78 2.84 -19.74
CA ASP A 112 4.04 3.50 -20.06
C ASP A 112 5.24 2.71 -19.52
N ILE A 113 6.33 2.70 -20.28
CA ILE A 113 7.56 1.98 -19.94
C ILE A 113 8.57 2.95 -19.32
N ASP A 114 9.09 2.61 -18.14
CA ASP A 114 10.34 3.21 -17.66
C ASP A 114 11.52 2.52 -18.37
N ALA A 115 12.20 3.28 -19.23
CA ALA A 115 13.33 2.77 -20.01
C ALA A 115 14.49 2.22 -19.15
N ALA A 116 14.61 2.64 -17.89
CA ALA A 116 15.62 2.13 -16.97
C ALA A 116 15.21 0.80 -16.31
N GLU A 117 13.91 0.61 -16.05
CA GLU A 117 13.38 -0.61 -15.41
C GLU A 117 13.13 -1.73 -16.42
N GLY A 118 12.68 -1.38 -17.62
CA GLY A 118 12.44 -2.35 -18.68
C GLY A 118 11.03 -2.93 -18.69
N VAL A 119 10.89 -4.10 -19.32
CA VAL A 119 9.66 -4.87 -19.38
C VAL A 119 9.93 -6.31 -18.94
N MET A 120 9.04 -6.85 -18.12
CA MET A 120 9.02 -8.27 -17.78
C MET A 120 7.92 -8.95 -18.60
N LEU A 121 8.23 -10.09 -19.21
CA LEU A 121 7.29 -10.90 -19.98
C LEU A 121 7.21 -12.30 -19.38
N ALA A 122 5.98 -12.76 -19.11
CA ALA A 122 5.72 -14.13 -18.71
C ALA A 122 5.28 -14.94 -19.94
N ILE A 123 6.03 -15.97 -20.30
CA ILE A 123 5.76 -16.84 -21.45
C ILE A 123 5.02 -18.09 -20.99
N ALA A 124 3.88 -18.36 -21.62
CA ALA A 124 3.02 -19.49 -21.29
C ALA A 124 3.72 -20.83 -21.56
N GLU A 125 3.75 -21.68 -20.54
CA GLU A 125 4.15 -23.08 -20.63
C GLU A 125 3.06 -23.97 -20.02
N GLN A 126 2.71 -25.05 -20.73
CA GLN A 126 1.71 -25.99 -20.22
C GLN A 126 2.28 -26.82 -19.06
N HIS A 127 1.63 -26.75 -17.91
CA HIS A 127 1.97 -27.55 -16.73
C HIS A 127 0.72 -28.02 -16.00
N ASP A 128 0.75 -29.23 -15.42
CA ASP A 128 -0.33 -29.78 -14.58
C ASP A 128 -0.19 -29.27 -13.12
N VAL A 129 -0.23 -27.95 -12.94
CA VAL A 129 -0.01 -27.25 -11.66
C VAL A 129 -0.97 -26.07 -11.51
N LEU A 130 -0.81 -25.25 -10.46
CA LEU A 130 -1.59 -24.05 -10.23
C LEU A 130 -1.16 -22.92 -11.19
N GLY A 131 -1.55 -23.02 -12.46
CA GLY A 131 -1.31 -22.01 -13.49
C GLY A 131 -2.03 -20.67 -13.24
N ILE A 132 -1.70 -19.65 -14.02
CA ILE A 132 -2.33 -18.32 -13.91
C ILE A 132 -3.81 -18.32 -14.28
N ASP A 133 -4.22 -19.22 -15.16
CA ASP A 133 -5.60 -19.37 -15.63
C ASP A 133 -6.55 -19.86 -14.53
N TRP A 134 -6.04 -20.25 -13.36
CA TRP A 134 -6.87 -20.51 -12.19
C TRP A 134 -7.52 -19.25 -11.62
N PHE A 135 -6.90 -18.08 -11.83
CA PHE A 135 -7.49 -16.80 -11.45
C PHE A 135 -8.84 -16.60 -12.15
N GLY A 136 -9.83 -16.10 -11.41
CA GLY A 136 -11.18 -15.92 -11.93
C GLY A 136 -11.99 -17.22 -12.07
N LYS A 137 -11.42 -18.42 -11.89
CA LYS A 137 -12.21 -19.65 -11.84
C LYS A 137 -13.05 -19.71 -10.57
N ASN A 138 -14.23 -20.33 -10.67
CA ASN A 138 -15.07 -20.57 -9.49
C ASN A 138 -14.29 -21.37 -8.43
N ALA A 139 -14.25 -20.86 -7.19
CA ALA A 139 -13.40 -21.42 -6.14
C ALA A 139 -13.82 -22.83 -5.68
N ASP A 140 -15.13 -23.11 -5.63
CA ASP A 140 -15.63 -24.42 -5.25
C ASP A 140 -15.32 -25.48 -6.31
N ASP A 141 -15.42 -25.10 -7.59
CA ASP A 141 -15.06 -25.95 -8.71
C ASP A 141 -13.56 -26.22 -8.69
N ALA A 142 -12.77 -25.17 -8.50
CA ALA A 142 -11.32 -25.23 -8.44
C ALA A 142 -10.83 -26.16 -7.32
N LYS A 143 -11.40 -26.01 -6.12
CA LYS A 143 -11.14 -26.88 -4.99
C LYS A 143 -11.38 -28.35 -5.32
N ARG A 144 -12.52 -28.68 -5.95
CA ARG A 144 -12.87 -30.07 -6.28
C ARG A 144 -11.91 -30.67 -7.31
N GLU A 145 -11.44 -29.88 -8.26
CA GLU A 145 -10.48 -30.31 -9.27
C GLU A 145 -9.12 -30.64 -8.65
N LEU A 146 -8.54 -29.72 -7.88
CA LEU A 146 -7.27 -29.91 -7.19
C LEU A 146 -7.34 -31.05 -6.14
N GLU A 147 -8.43 -31.20 -5.40
CA GLU A 147 -8.61 -32.32 -4.48
C GLU A 147 -8.68 -33.68 -5.21
N ARG A 148 -9.22 -33.71 -6.44
CA ARG A 148 -9.24 -34.92 -7.27
C ARG A 148 -7.84 -35.31 -7.74
N GLU A 149 -6.94 -34.34 -7.87
CA GLU A 149 -5.54 -34.52 -8.21
C GLU A 149 -4.66 -34.87 -7.00
N GLY A 150 -5.24 -34.80 -5.79
CA GLY A 150 -4.60 -35.25 -4.54
C GLY A 150 -4.01 -34.12 -3.70
N TYR A 151 -4.28 -32.86 -4.04
CA TYR A 151 -3.91 -31.72 -3.21
C TYR A 151 -4.84 -31.57 -2.00
N GLN A 152 -4.31 -31.02 -0.90
CA GLN A 152 -5.12 -30.61 0.24
C GLN A 152 -5.46 -29.14 0.11
N VAL A 153 -6.71 -28.82 -0.21
CA VAL A 153 -7.09 -27.44 -0.56
C VAL A 153 -7.84 -26.76 0.60
N THR A 154 -7.34 -25.59 0.99
CA THR A 154 -8.02 -24.67 1.92
C THR A 154 -8.48 -23.44 1.15
N LEU A 155 -9.73 -23.02 1.33
CA LEU A 155 -10.22 -21.75 0.80
C LEU A 155 -10.12 -20.70 1.90
N MET A 156 -9.52 -19.56 1.60
CA MET A 156 -9.48 -18.41 2.49
C MET A 156 -10.09 -17.20 1.79
N PRO A 157 -11.00 -16.46 2.44
CA PRO A 157 -11.54 -15.26 1.81
C PRO A 157 -10.45 -14.18 1.66
N ARG A 158 -10.56 -13.35 0.63
CA ARG A 158 -9.74 -12.15 0.39
C ARG A 158 -10.63 -11.08 -0.22
N TYR A 159 -10.58 -9.85 0.29
CA TYR A 159 -11.43 -8.79 -0.25
C TYR A 159 -11.06 -8.50 -1.70
N SER A 160 -12.07 -8.38 -2.55
CA SER A 160 -11.88 -8.33 -4.00
C SER A 160 -13.01 -7.58 -4.69
N SER A 161 -12.79 -7.20 -5.96
CA SER A 161 -13.79 -6.56 -6.80
C SER A 161 -15.00 -7.45 -7.03
N MET A 162 -16.14 -6.80 -7.28
CA MET A 162 -17.44 -7.44 -7.47
C MET A 162 -17.41 -8.51 -8.57
N GLN A 163 -16.56 -8.36 -9.58
CA GLN A 163 -16.42 -9.31 -10.67
C GLN A 163 -15.74 -10.64 -10.28
N TYR A 164 -15.00 -10.66 -9.17
CA TYR A 164 -14.23 -11.82 -8.71
C TYR A 164 -14.82 -12.47 -7.44
N LEU A 165 -16.02 -12.07 -7.02
CA LEU A 165 -16.67 -12.65 -5.85
C LEU A 165 -16.93 -14.15 -6.07
N GLY A 166 -16.44 -14.98 -5.15
CA GLY A 166 -16.54 -16.43 -5.22
C GLY A 166 -15.60 -17.10 -6.23
N THR A 167 -14.69 -16.33 -6.84
CA THR A 167 -13.65 -16.87 -7.74
C THR A 167 -12.29 -16.88 -7.05
N VAL A 168 -11.35 -17.64 -7.59
CA VAL A 168 -9.95 -17.63 -7.14
C VAL A 168 -9.31 -16.29 -7.50
N VAL A 169 -8.68 -15.65 -6.52
CA VAL A 169 -7.99 -14.35 -6.67
C VAL A 169 -6.51 -14.43 -6.28
N GLY A 170 -6.03 -15.63 -5.98
CA GLY A 170 -4.64 -15.91 -5.63
C GLY A 170 -4.50 -17.30 -5.01
N GLY A 171 -3.27 -17.69 -4.68
CA GLY A 171 -3.02 -18.94 -3.98
C GLY A 171 -1.66 -19.03 -3.29
N GLU A 172 -1.50 -20.06 -2.48
CA GLU A 172 -0.22 -20.52 -1.94
C GLU A 172 -0.02 -22.01 -2.23
N PRO A 173 1.01 -22.40 -3.01
CA PRO A 173 1.94 -21.55 -3.76
C PRO A 173 1.27 -20.53 -4.68
N THR A 174 1.99 -19.47 -5.04
CA THR A 174 1.45 -18.44 -5.94
C THR A 174 1.01 -19.04 -7.27
N LEU A 175 0.09 -18.37 -7.95
CA LEU A 175 -0.35 -18.78 -9.29
C LEU A 175 0.80 -18.65 -10.29
N GLY A 176 0.85 -19.55 -11.27
CA GLY A 176 1.83 -19.51 -12.35
C GLY A 176 3.17 -20.20 -12.06
N VAL A 177 3.35 -20.80 -10.88
CA VAL A 177 4.56 -21.60 -10.59
C VAL A 177 4.67 -22.81 -11.52
N THR A 178 5.87 -23.08 -12.05
CA THR A 178 6.11 -24.20 -12.98
C THR A 178 6.26 -25.55 -12.29
N SER A 179 6.26 -25.59 -10.95
CA SER A 179 6.38 -26.84 -10.20
C SER A 179 5.67 -26.84 -8.86
N MET A 180 5.13 -28.00 -8.48
CA MET A 180 4.49 -28.23 -7.19
C MET A 180 4.88 -29.59 -6.62
N THR A 181 4.92 -29.71 -5.29
CA THR A 181 5.17 -31.00 -4.64
C THR A 181 3.89 -31.82 -4.57
N ALA A 182 3.97 -33.13 -4.84
CA ALA A 182 2.82 -34.01 -4.73
C ALA A 182 2.25 -34.03 -3.29
N ASN A 183 0.91 -33.98 -3.17
CA ASN A 183 0.17 -33.90 -1.90
C ASN A 183 0.47 -32.65 -1.04
N GLN A 184 1.04 -31.61 -1.66
CA GLN A 184 1.22 -30.32 -1.00
C GLN A 184 -0.13 -29.72 -0.60
N SER A 185 -0.14 -29.00 0.53
CA SER A 185 -1.27 -28.17 0.91
C SER A 185 -1.30 -26.93 0.01
N VAL A 186 -2.47 -26.65 -0.56
CA VAL A 186 -2.75 -25.49 -1.38
C VAL A 186 -3.74 -24.62 -0.63
N VAL A 187 -3.45 -23.33 -0.55
CA VAL A 187 -4.43 -22.33 -0.13
C VAL A 187 -4.89 -21.61 -1.38
N LEU A 188 -6.20 -21.50 -1.60
CA LEU A 188 -6.76 -20.62 -2.61
C LEU A 188 -7.42 -19.44 -1.92
N TYR A 189 -7.02 -18.24 -2.32
CA TYR A 189 -7.68 -17.02 -1.91
C TYR A 189 -8.93 -16.81 -2.78
N VAL A 190 -10.06 -16.55 -2.13
CA VAL A 190 -11.37 -16.45 -2.78
C VAL A 190 -11.90 -15.03 -2.63
N GLY A 191 -12.28 -14.41 -3.76
CA GLY A 191 -12.80 -13.06 -3.77
C GLY A 191 -14.03 -12.93 -2.88
N ALA A 192 -13.98 -11.97 -1.97
CA ALA A 192 -14.96 -11.76 -0.92
C ALA A 192 -15.35 -10.28 -0.81
N ASP A 193 -16.55 -10.04 -0.29
CA ASP A 193 -17.12 -8.73 -0.05
C ASP A 193 -17.25 -8.45 1.46
N ALA A 194 -17.90 -7.36 1.82
CA ALA A 194 -18.12 -6.94 3.21
C ALA A 194 -18.81 -8.00 4.09
N ASP A 195 -19.58 -8.93 3.51
CA ASP A 195 -20.30 -9.95 4.28
C ASP A 195 -19.36 -11.05 4.80
N ALA A 196 -18.14 -11.13 4.29
CA ALA A 196 -17.13 -12.08 4.77
C ALA A 196 -16.45 -11.67 6.09
N GLY A 197 -16.78 -10.50 6.65
CA GLY A 197 -16.07 -9.85 7.76
C GLY A 197 -15.75 -10.72 8.99
N ASP A 198 -16.63 -11.65 9.38
CA ASP A 198 -16.37 -12.56 10.51
C ASP A 198 -15.33 -13.66 10.21
N GLY A 199 -15.11 -13.99 8.94
CA GLY A 199 -14.13 -14.99 8.49
C GLY A 199 -12.72 -14.44 8.24
N LEU A 200 -12.59 -13.12 8.18
CA LEU A 200 -11.33 -12.39 7.88
C LEU A 200 -10.69 -11.76 9.13
N LEU A 201 -11.44 -11.73 10.23
CA LEU A 201 -11.01 -11.27 11.54
C LEU A 201 -10.78 -12.48 12.44
N SER A 202 -9.54 -12.72 12.86
CA SER A 202 -9.26 -13.82 13.79
C SER A 202 -9.66 -13.49 15.23
N ASP A 203 -10.26 -14.45 15.92
CA ASP A 203 -10.57 -14.37 17.35
C ASP A 203 -9.27 -14.45 18.18
N GLY A 204 -8.79 -13.30 18.66
CA GLY A 204 -7.71 -13.23 19.65
C GLY A 204 -8.17 -13.56 21.09
N PRO A 205 -7.27 -14.00 22.00
CA PRO A 205 -7.59 -14.24 23.42
C PRO A 205 -7.81 -12.96 24.24
N PHE A 206 -7.53 -11.81 23.65
CA PHE A 206 -8.01 -10.49 24.05
C PHE A 206 -8.96 -10.03 22.94
N LEU A 207 -9.84 -9.05 23.15
CA LEU A 207 -10.80 -8.52 22.16
C LEU A 207 -10.09 -7.89 20.95
N ASN A 208 -9.27 -8.69 20.26
CA ASN A 208 -8.30 -8.40 19.24
C ASN A 208 -8.76 -9.14 18.01
N ALA A 209 -9.47 -8.43 17.16
CA ALA A 209 -9.52 -8.79 15.76
C ALA A 209 -8.07 -8.60 15.25
N GLN A 210 -7.35 -9.70 15.03
CA GLN A 210 -6.13 -9.64 14.23
C GLN A 210 -6.56 -9.94 12.80
N PHE A 211 -6.38 -8.96 11.91
CA PHE A 211 -6.53 -9.17 10.49
C PHE A 211 -5.48 -10.17 10.01
N ASP A 212 -5.90 -11.15 9.24
CA ASP A 212 -4.98 -11.86 8.37
C ASP A 212 -4.57 -10.88 7.26
N GLY A 213 -3.31 -10.44 7.26
CA GLY A 213 -2.79 -9.48 6.29
C GLY A 213 -2.96 -9.93 4.84
N ALA A 214 -3.06 -11.26 4.61
CA ALA A 214 -3.33 -11.82 3.29
C ALA A 214 -4.73 -11.46 2.74
N SER A 215 -5.64 -11.00 3.60
CA SER A 215 -6.98 -10.53 3.22
C SER A 215 -7.00 -9.18 2.52
N LEU A 216 -5.95 -8.38 2.74
CA LEU A 216 -5.77 -7.02 2.24
C LEU A 216 -4.59 -6.89 1.29
N GLU A 217 -3.82 -7.97 1.13
CA GLU A 217 -2.66 -8.03 0.25
C GLU A 217 -3.02 -7.55 -1.16
N GLY A 218 -2.17 -6.71 -1.71
CA GLY A 218 -2.34 -6.11 -3.02
C GLY A 218 -1.87 -4.67 -3.09
N THR A 219 -1.89 -4.14 -4.31
CA THR A 219 -1.55 -2.74 -4.60
C THR A 219 -2.83 -1.94 -4.77
N TYR A 220 -2.92 -0.79 -4.13
CA TYR A 220 -4.07 0.10 -4.17
C TYR A 220 -3.64 1.44 -4.74
N CYS A 221 -4.15 1.83 -5.91
CA CYS A 221 -3.73 3.04 -6.61
C CYS A 221 -4.86 4.05 -6.78
N ARG A 222 -4.53 5.33 -6.81
CA ARG A 222 -5.46 6.39 -7.22
C ARG A 222 -5.72 6.34 -8.72
N GLU A 223 -6.94 6.61 -9.16
CA GLU A 223 -7.27 6.68 -10.60
C GLU A 223 -6.63 7.88 -11.30
N ASP A 224 -6.43 8.99 -10.60
CA ASP A 224 -5.87 10.24 -11.14
C ASP A 224 -4.35 10.36 -10.96
N GLY A 225 -3.69 9.24 -10.66
CA GLY A 225 -2.24 9.19 -10.50
C GLY A 225 -1.51 9.66 -11.75
N ASP A 226 -0.35 10.28 -11.57
CA ASP A 226 0.51 10.74 -12.67
C ASP A 226 1.41 9.62 -13.23
N GLY A 227 1.17 8.38 -12.80
CA GLY A 227 1.95 7.20 -13.10
C GLY A 227 3.04 6.90 -12.06
N ASN A 228 3.19 7.74 -11.03
CA ASN A 228 4.15 7.51 -9.96
C ASN A 228 3.63 6.51 -8.92
N ARG A 229 4.00 5.24 -9.06
CA ARG A 229 3.58 4.15 -8.15
C ARG A 229 3.91 4.42 -6.67
N SER A 230 4.99 5.15 -6.33
CA SER A 230 5.33 5.40 -4.91
C SER A 230 4.57 6.57 -4.28
N ALA A 231 3.98 7.47 -5.08
CA ALA A 231 3.13 8.55 -4.60
C ALA A 231 1.62 8.23 -4.71
N ASP A 232 1.24 7.48 -5.74
CA ASP A 232 -0.15 7.24 -6.11
C ASP A 232 -0.68 5.88 -5.68
N CYS A 233 0.19 4.98 -5.20
CA CYS A 233 -0.19 3.66 -4.74
C CYS A 233 0.22 3.35 -3.30
N LEU A 234 -0.55 2.49 -2.66
CA LEU A 234 -0.28 1.87 -1.37
C LEU A 234 -0.14 0.37 -1.59
N ALA A 235 0.97 -0.23 -1.17
CA ALA A 235 1.16 -1.67 -1.26
C ALA A 235 0.96 -2.33 0.10
N PHE A 236 0.18 -3.40 0.14
CA PHE A 236 -0.02 -4.23 1.32
C PHE A 236 0.55 -5.61 1.08
N ALA A 237 1.37 -6.09 2.01
CA ALA A 237 1.92 -7.44 1.99
C ALA A 237 1.25 -8.32 3.04
N ALA A 238 1.19 -9.63 2.79
CA ALA A 238 0.77 -10.60 3.79
C ALA A 238 1.71 -10.57 5.03
N GLY A 239 1.13 -10.65 6.23
CA GLY A 239 1.85 -10.62 7.50
C GLY A 239 0.93 -10.72 8.72
N ASP A 240 1.51 -10.69 9.92
CA ASP A 240 0.76 -10.56 11.17
C ASP A 240 0.15 -9.13 11.23
N GLY A 241 -1.11 -8.98 10.82
CA GLY A 241 -1.77 -7.68 10.62
C GLY A 241 -1.59 -7.11 9.20
N ALA A 242 -2.11 -5.91 8.97
CA ALA A 242 -1.94 -5.24 7.68
C ALA A 242 -0.58 -4.52 7.66
N VAL A 243 0.33 -4.91 6.77
CA VAL A 243 1.62 -4.23 6.61
C VAL A 243 1.58 -3.36 5.37
N MET A 244 1.49 -2.05 5.56
CA MET A 244 1.63 -1.10 4.47
C MET A 244 3.11 -0.88 4.18
N MET A 245 3.48 -1.06 2.91
CA MET A 245 4.81 -0.79 2.38
C MET A 245 4.82 0.61 1.77
N TYR A 246 5.84 1.41 2.09
CA TYR A 246 6.00 2.75 1.53
C TYR A 246 7.48 3.12 1.39
N GLU A 247 7.79 4.01 0.45
CA GLU A 247 9.14 4.53 0.26
C GLU A 247 9.32 5.86 1.01
N GLU A 248 10.39 5.97 1.82
CA GLU A 248 10.77 7.24 2.45
C GLU A 248 12.27 7.49 2.26
N GLY A 249 12.61 8.35 1.29
CA GLY A 249 14.01 8.68 1.00
C GLY A 249 14.74 7.57 0.24
N VAL A 250 15.73 6.93 0.86
CA VAL A 250 16.62 5.92 0.21
C VAL A 250 16.38 4.49 0.73
N GLY A 251 15.15 4.15 1.08
CA GLY A 251 14.79 2.77 1.42
C GLY A 251 13.30 2.53 1.65
N GLU A 252 12.89 1.28 1.49
CA GLU A 252 11.56 0.77 1.81
C GLU A 252 11.33 0.73 3.33
N LYS A 253 10.16 1.18 3.77
CA LYS A 253 9.67 1.04 5.14
C LYS A 253 8.39 0.22 5.16
N ALA A 254 8.18 -0.47 6.27
CA ALA A 254 6.98 -1.25 6.55
C ALA A 254 6.28 -0.64 7.77
N LEU A 255 4.99 -0.35 7.62
CA LEU A 255 4.12 0.17 8.66
C LEU A 255 3.13 -0.91 9.06
N SER A 256 3.24 -1.39 10.30
CA SER A 256 2.24 -2.29 10.86
C SER A 256 1.00 -1.49 11.24
N LEU A 257 -0.12 -1.86 10.65
CA LEU A 257 -1.41 -1.27 10.94
C LEU A 257 -2.31 -2.29 11.64
N TYR A 258 -3.02 -1.81 12.65
CA TYR A 258 -3.88 -2.63 13.48
C TYR A 258 -5.31 -2.12 13.40
N THR A 259 -6.28 -3.02 13.56
CA THR A 259 -7.59 -2.60 14.03
C THR A 259 -7.51 -2.28 15.51
N GLU A 260 -8.12 -1.17 15.92
CA GLU A 260 -8.17 -0.64 17.28
C GLU A 260 -8.81 -1.62 18.28
N SER A 261 -8.03 -2.57 18.75
CA SER A 261 -8.43 -3.61 19.71
C SER A 261 -7.67 -3.49 21.03
N HIS A 262 -6.71 -2.58 21.10
CA HIS A 262 -5.60 -2.62 22.03
C HIS A 262 -5.55 -1.40 22.96
N GLN A 263 -6.71 -0.91 23.42
CA GLN A 263 -6.75 0.07 24.49
C GLN A 263 -6.82 -0.65 25.86
N PRO A 264 -5.73 -0.78 26.63
CA PRO A 264 -5.72 -1.48 27.92
C PRO A 264 -6.61 -0.82 28.98
N VAL A 265 -7.09 0.40 28.73
CA VAL A 265 -7.99 1.15 29.63
C VAL A 265 -9.47 0.84 29.37
N MET A 266 -9.80 0.18 28.26
CA MET A 266 -11.18 -0.04 27.80
C MET A 266 -11.65 -1.47 28.10
N ARG A 267 -11.57 -1.87 29.38
CA ARG A 267 -11.94 -3.21 29.91
C ARG A 267 -13.39 -3.65 29.70
N ASP A 268 -14.22 -2.89 28.99
CA ASP A 268 -15.68 -3.05 28.98
C ASP A 268 -16.35 -2.86 27.60
N TYR A 269 -15.57 -2.73 26.53
CA TYR A 269 -16.07 -2.50 25.16
C TYR A 269 -16.41 -3.80 24.45
N ARG A 270 -17.47 -3.77 23.63
CA ARG A 270 -17.85 -4.85 22.72
C ARG A 270 -17.41 -4.47 21.31
N ALA A 271 -17.06 -5.46 20.48
CA ALA A 271 -16.79 -5.29 19.05
C ALA A 271 -17.91 -4.51 18.29
N SER A 272 -19.14 -4.52 18.81
CA SER A 272 -20.27 -3.73 18.27
C SER A 272 -20.12 -2.20 18.35
N GLU A 273 -19.14 -1.70 19.12
CA GLU A 273 -18.87 -0.27 19.33
C GLU A 273 -17.61 0.21 18.56
N GLN A 274 -16.98 -0.65 17.75
CA GLN A 274 -16.02 -0.26 16.70
C GLN A 274 -16.80 0.06 15.41
N LEU A 275 -16.33 1.00 14.59
CA LEU A 275 -16.92 1.27 13.27
C LEU A 275 -16.75 0.09 12.31
N ALA A 276 -15.80 -0.82 12.62
CA ALA A 276 -15.80 -2.25 12.29
C ALA A 276 -17.03 -2.97 12.88
N ASN A 277 -18.22 -2.51 12.52
CA ASN A 277 -19.45 -3.20 12.84
C ASN A 277 -19.90 -3.92 11.57
N ALA A 278 -20.26 -5.20 11.71
CA ALA A 278 -20.85 -6.03 10.66
C ALA A 278 -22.01 -5.34 9.91
N GLU A 279 -22.67 -4.34 10.53
CA GLU A 279 -23.72 -3.53 9.88
C GLU A 279 -23.22 -2.59 8.77
N LEU A 280 -21.99 -2.10 8.83
CA LEU A 280 -21.45 -1.15 7.85
C LEU A 280 -20.45 -1.80 6.89
N GLY A 281 -19.84 -2.92 7.28
CA GLY A 281 -18.88 -3.61 6.42
C GLY A 281 -17.59 -2.81 6.16
N VAL A 282 -17.27 -1.83 6.99
CA VAL A 282 -16.08 -0.96 6.89
C VAL A 282 -15.20 -1.18 8.12
N PHE A 283 -13.90 -0.97 8.00
CA PHE A 283 -13.01 -1.02 9.16
C PHE A 283 -11.83 -0.06 9.03
N GLU A 284 -11.24 0.26 10.16
CA GLU A 284 -10.13 1.21 10.28
C GLU A 284 -8.82 0.48 10.54
N LEU A 285 -7.74 1.04 9.99
CA LEU A 285 -6.37 0.58 10.19
C LEU A 285 -5.54 1.75 10.72
N THR A 286 -4.87 1.57 11.87
CA THR A 286 -4.08 2.63 12.54
C THR A 286 -2.64 2.19 12.81
N GLU A 287 -1.70 3.14 12.71
CA GLU A 287 -0.25 2.94 12.97
C GLU A 287 0.10 2.76 14.45
N ASP A 288 -0.82 3.07 15.36
CA ASP A 288 -0.69 2.81 16.79
C ASP A 288 -2.07 2.53 17.39
N ASN A 289 -2.07 2.00 18.60
CA ASN A 289 -3.22 1.69 19.42
C ASN A 289 -3.89 2.94 20.00
N GLY A 290 -3.41 4.15 19.69
CA GLY A 290 -4.00 5.42 20.12
C GLY A 290 -3.52 5.92 21.48
N GLU A 291 -2.35 5.50 21.95
CA GLU A 291 -1.85 5.87 23.28
C GLU A 291 -1.25 7.30 23.31
N PRO A 292 -1.25 7.97 24.48
CA PRO A 292 -0.62 9.29 24.60
C PRO A 292 0.91 9.18 24.74
N TYR A 293 1.64 10.03 24.04
CA TYR A 293 3.09 10.14 24.14
C TYR A 293 3.52 11.01 25.33
N CYS A 294 4.73 10.75 25.85
CA CYS A 294 5.38 11.58 26.87
C CYS A 294 6.44 12.48 26.23
N GLY A 295 6.33 13.81 26.41
CA GLY A 295 7.32 14.73 25.83
C GLY A 295 6.82 16.17 25.78
N SER A 296 7.76 17.12 25.72
CA SER A 296 7.48 18.56 25.57
C SER A 296 7.65 19.07 24.13
N SER A 297 7.89 18.20 23.14
CA SER A 297 8.10 18.57 21.74
C SER A 297 7.70 17.44 20.77
N PRO A 298 7.23 17.76 19.54
CA PRO A 298 7.16 16.83 18.41
C PRO A 298 8.46 16.06 18.10
N ASP A 299 9.62 16.50 18.63
CA ASP A 299 10.89 15.76 18.52
C ASP A 299 10.99 14.54 19.47
N ALA A 300 10.00 14.30 20.32
CA ALA A 300 9.98 13.17 21.25
C ALA A 300 10.00 11.81 20.51
N GLU A 301 9.38 11.73 19.33
CA GLU A 301 9.43 10.54 18.46
C GLU A 301 10.88 10.23 18.03
N LYS A 302 11.63 11.24 17.60
CA LYS A 302 13.06 11.11 17.25
C LYS A 302 13.96 10.77 18.45
N THR A 303 13.56 11.18 19.65
CA THR A 303 14.40 11.08 20.86
C THR A 303 14.22 9.75 21.58
N TYR A 304 13.00 9.21 21.57
CA TYR A 304 12.66 8.00 22.33
C TYR A 304 12.33 6.79 21.47
N GLY A 305 11.98 6.97 20.18
CA GLY A 305 11.89 5.88 19.20
C GLY A 305 10.89 4.77 19.51
N VAL A 306 9.91 4.98 20.38
CA VAL A 306 8.92 3.94 20.74
C VAL A 306 7.60 4.55 21.21
N ASP A 307 6.50 3.95 20.74
CA ASP A 307 5.19 3.92 21.40
C ASP A 307 5.37 3.48 22.85
N MET A 308 5.45 4.45 23.75
CA MET A 308 5.64 4.16 25.15
C MET A 308 4.43 4.70 25.89
N ALA A 309 3.49 3.80 26.18
CA ALA A 309 2.45 3.98 27.18
C ALA A 309 3.00 4.83 28.32
N PRO A 310 2.40 6.00 28.60
CA PRO A 310 2.99 6.94 29.54
C PRO A 310 3.05 6.27 30.91
N TYR A 311 2.16 5.32 31.20
CA TYR A 311 2.21 4.44 32.35
C TYR A 311 2.54 2.99 31.96
N ALA A 312 3.58 2.39 32.56
CA ALA A 312 3.85 0.96 32.43
C ALA A 312 4.38 0.37 33.74
N GLU A 313 3.86 -0.79 34.14
CA GLU A 313 4.38 -1.59 35.26
C GLU A 313 5.47 -2.53 34.75
N MET A 314 6.71 -2.27 35.15
CA MET A 314 7.88 -3.06 34.76
C MET A 314 8.45 -3.77 35.98
N GLY A 315 7.80 -4.86 36.38
CA GLY A 315 8.16 -5.62 37.58
C GLY A 315 7.97 -4.77 38.85
N ASN A 316 9.06 -4.35 39.49
CA ASN A 316 9.03 -3.54 40.70
C ASN A 316 9.05 -2.03 40.45
N HIS A 317 9.02 -1.60 39.19
CA HIS A 317 9.11 -0.19 38.81
C HIS A 317 7.84 0.26 38.09
N VAL A 318 7.43 1.49 38.34
CA VAL A 318 6.40 2.18 37.55
C VAL A 318 7.07 3.25 36.71
N ARG A 319 6.85 3.21 35.39
CA ARG A 319 7.16 4.30 34.48
C ARG A 319 5.95 5.23 34.40
N PHE A 320 6.16 6.55 34.44
CA PHE A 320 5.12 7.56 34.25
C PHE A 320 5.68 8.81 33.52
N CYS A 321 4.85 9.63 32.90
CA CYS A 321 5.28 10.91 32.34
C CYS A 321 5.18 12.03 33.38
N HIS A 322 6.23 12.81 33.61
CA HIS A 322 6.20 13.94 34.53
C HIS A 322 6.69 15.20 33.83
N GLU A 323 5.78 16.16 33.64
CA GLU A 323 6.07 17.44 32.99
C GLU A 323 6.76 17.24 31.62
N GLY A 324 6.29 16.25 30.86
CA GLY A 324 6.82 15.93 29.52
C GLY A 324 8.18 15.24 29.53
N THR A 325 8.57 14.62 30.65
CA THR A 325 9.78 13.81 30.78
C THR A 325 9.45 12.43 31.33
N LEU A 326 10.03 11.38 30.76
CA LEU A 326 9.88 10.02 31.29
C LEU A 326 10.51 9.91 32.68
N ALA A 327 9.70 9.50 33.66
CA ALA A 327 10.10 9.29 35.04
C ALA A 327 9.88 7.84 35.45
N TYR A 328 10.68 7.38 36.42
CA TYR A 328 10.61 6.04 36.99
C TYR A 328 10.46 6.14 38.50
N LYS A 329 9.63 5.28 39.05
CA LYS A 329 9.51 5.11 40.50
C LYS A 329 9.77 3.65 40.87
N ASP A 330 10.79 3.46 41.68
CA ASP A 330 11.13 2.18 42.28
C ASP A 330 10.13 1.85 43.40
N GLU A 331 9.84 0.56 43.56
CA GLU A 331 8.83 0.02 44.47
C GLU A 331 7.41 0.44 44.08
N VAL A 332 6.75 -0.41 43.29
CA VAL A 332 5.29 -0.35 43.13
C VAL A 332 4.70 -0.42 44.53
N ALA A 333 4.21 0.72 45.02
CA ALA A 333 3.46 0.73 46.25
C ALA A 333 2.35 -0.32 46.09
N THR A 334 2.36 -1.33 46.96
CA THR A 334 1.25 -2.28 47.10
C THR A 334 -0.06 -1.57 47.49
N ASP A 335 0.03 -0.26 47.73
CA ASP A 335 -1.04 0.71 47.95
C ASP A 335 -1.60 1.28 46.63
N PRO A 336 -2.87 0.98 46.29
CA PRO A 336 -3.57 1.55 45.15
C PRO A 336 -3.68 3.08 45.14
N ASP A 337 -3.67 3.74 46.30
CA ASP A 337 -3.81 5.20 46.40
C ASP A 337 -2.51 5.91 46.02
N ALA A 338 -1.36 5.34 46.40
CA ALA A 338 -0.06 5.79 45.94
C ALA A 338 0.11 5.60 44.42
N ARG A 339 -0.49 4.56 43.84
CA ARG A 339 -0.54 4.36 42.38
C ARG A 339 -1.42 5.39 41.67
N ARG A 340 -2.58 5.76 42.25
CA ARG A 340 -3.46 6.83 41.74
C ARG A 340 -2.82 8.23 41.80
N SER A 341 -1.85 8.44 42.69
CA SER A 341 -1.12 9.70 42.82
C SER A 341 -0.05 9.93 41.75
N LEU A 342 0.33 8.88 40.99
CA LEU A 342 1.24 8.97 39.84
C LEU A 342 0.44 9.37 38.59
N GLN A 343 0.01 10.63 38.54
CA GLN A 343 -0.64 11.17 37.35
C GLN A 343 0.42 11.54 36.32
N SER A 344 0.23 11.07 35.09
CA SER A 344 1.07 11.51 33.98
C SER A 344 0.74 12.95 33.60
N SER A 345 1.77 13.77 33.35
CA SER A 345 1.62 15.16 32.90
C SER A 345 2.63 15.52 31.82
N GLY A 346 2.28 16.49 30.97
CA GLY A 346 3.01 16.81 29.75
C GLY A 346 2.92 15.68 28.72
N THR A 347 1.76 15.04 28.62
CA THR A 347 1.47 14.05 27.57
C THR A 347 0.68 14.67 26.43
N PHE A 348 0.78 14.06 25.26
CA PHE A 348 0.07 14.51 24.06
C PHE A 348 -0.36 13.34 23.18
N PHE A 349 -1.46 13.53 22.46
CA PHE A 349 -1.87 12.68 21.35
C PHE A 349 -1.31 13.26 20.06
N MET A 350 -0.88 12.38 19.15
CA MET A 350 -0.48 12.74 17.79
C MET A 350 -1.43 12.09 16.79
N MET A 351 -1.68 12.81 15.69
CA MET A 351 -2.37 12.28 14.54
C MET A 351 -1.42 11.31 13.81
N LYS A 352 -1.69 10.01 13.98
CA LYS A 352 -0.97 8.92 13.30
C LYS A 352 -1.65 8.53 11.99
N GLU A 353 -1.02 7.62 11.24
CA GLU A 353 -1.66 7.04 10.06
C GLU A 353 -3.02 6.44 10.44
N LEU A 354 -4.04 6.79 9.66
CA LEU A 354 -5.39 6.25 9.79
C LEU A 354 -5.93 6.01 8.39
N LEU A 355 -6.25 4.75 8.12
CA LEU A 355 -6.91 4.34 6.90
C LEU A 355 -8.30 3.84 7.23
N VAL A 356 -9.19 3.96 6.27
CA VAL A 356 -10.50 3.30 6.29
C VAL A 356 -10.59 2.44 5.05
N TYR A 357 -10.81 1.15 5.27
CA TYR A 357 -10.99 0.17 4.20
C TYR A 357 -12.48 -0.03 3.91
N TYR A 358 -12.81 -0.01 2.63
CA TYR A 358 -14.16 -0.22 2.11
C TYR A 358 -14.13 -1.44 1.18
N PRO A 359 -14.50 -2.63 1.68
CA PRO A 359 -14.82 -3.76 0.83
C PRO A 359 -16.00 -3.44 -0.09
N VAL A 360 -16.15 -4.22 -1.16
CA VAL A 360 -17.39 -4.25 -1.93
C VAL A 360 -18.58 -4.53 -1.00
N GLY A 361 -19.69 -3.83 -1.20
CA GLY A 361 -20.88 -3.96 -0.35
C GLY A 361 -20.86 -3.13 0.94
N ALA A 362 -19.77 -2.43 1.25
CA ALA A 362 -19.71 -1.52 2.39
C ALA A 362 -20.76 -0.39 2.32
N ASN A 363 -21.34 -0.05 3.48
CA ASN A 363 -22.38 0.97 3.59
C ASN A 363 -21.79 2.37 3.79
N LEU A 364 -21.20 2.91 2.71
CA LEU A 364 -20.61 4.25 2.67
C LEU A 364 -21.60 5.36 3.12
N PRO A 365 -22.86 5.41 2.64
CA PRO A 365 -23.82 6.43 3.09
C PRO A 365 -24.16 6.29 4.57
N GLY A 366 -24.19 5.06 5.08
CA GLY A 366 -24.41 4.77 6.49
C GLY A 366 -23.30 5.37 7.36
N LEU A 367 -22.03 5.21 6.98
CA LEU A 367 -20.90 5.81 7.70
C LEU A 367 -20.95 7.35 7.64
N ALA A 368 -21.22 7.93 6.46
CA ALA A 368 -21.35 9.37 6.29
C ALA A 368 -22.46 9.97 7.17
N SER A 369 -23.63 9.30 7.24
CA SER A 369 -24.77 9.75 8.06
C SER A 369 -24.49 9.77 9.57
N ARG A 370 -23.44 9.07 10.02
CA ARG A 370 -22.98 9.07 11.42
C ARG A 370 -22.04 10.23 11.73
N GLY A 371 -21.77 11.13 10.78
CA GLY A 371 -20.90 12.30 10.96
C GLY A 371 -19.42 11.94 11.02
N TYR A 372 -19.02 10.86 10.35
CA TYR A 372 -17.64 10.36 10.36
C TYR A 372 -16.68 11.31 9.62
N TYR A 373 -17.12 11.86 8.49
CA TYR A 373 -16.33 12.77 7.66
C TYR A 373 -16.64 14.22 8.00
N ASP A 374 -15.67 15.10 7.72
CA ASP A 374 -15.87 16.54 7.84
C ASP A 374 -16.91 17.05 6.81
N ASP A 375 -17.85 17.88 7.26
CA ASP A 375 -18.93 18.40 6.41
C ASP A 375 -18.42 19.20 5.20
N THR A 376 -17.31 19.91 5.34
CA THR A 376 -16.71 20.68 4.23
C THR A 376 -16.06 19.74 3.23
N ALA A 377 -15.28 18.76 3.71
CA ALA A 377 -14.68 17.75 2.85
C ALA A 377 -15.75 16.95 2.09
N MET A 378 -16.86 16.61 2.74
CA MET A 378 -18.01 15.95 2.10
C MET A 378 -18.67 16.82 1.02
N ALA A 379 -18.72 18.14 1.22
CA ALA A 379 -19.24 19.07 0.23
C ALA A 379 -18.28 19.28 -0.96
N GLU A 380 -16.97 19.09 -0.74
CA GLU A 380 -15.92 19.22 -1.75
C GLU A 380 -15.66 17.93 -2.53
N ALA A 381 -16.02 16.75 -1.98
CA ALA A 381 -15.87 15.45 -2.63
C ALA A 381 -16.56 15.45 -4.01
N GLN A 382 -15.76 15.24 -5.06
CA GLN A 382 -16.23 15.22 -6.45
C GLN A 382 -16.42 13.79 -6.89
N ALA A 383 -17.63 13.44 -7.34
CA ALA A 383 -18.03 12.08 -7.70
C ALA A 383 -17.96 11.08 -6.52
N ASN A 384 -18.88 10.13 -6.52
CA ASN A 384 -18.84 9.04 -5.53
C ASN A 384 -17.79 8.03 -6.00
N PRO A 385 -17.03 7.42 -5.07
CA PRO A 385 -16.08 6.39 -5.44
C PRO A 385 -16.77 5.21 -6.14
N ASP A 386 -16.06 4.53 -7.04
CA ASP A 386 -16.46 3.24 -7.60
C ASP A 386 -16.52 2.16 -6.50
N THR A 387 -17.73 1.83 -6.08
CA THR A 387 -17.96 0.81 -5.05
C THR A 387 -17.99 -0.62 -5.59
N THR A 388 -17.69 -0.84 -6.88
CA THR A 388 -17.58 -2.18 -7.47
C THR A 388 -16.23 -2.84 -7.21
N ARG A 389 -15.30 -2.10 -6.60
CA ARG A 389 -13.96 -2.53 -6.22
C ARG A 389 -13.65 -2.08 -4.79
N PRO A 390 -12.87 -2.84 -4.01
CA PRO A 390 -12.43 -2.39 -2.72
C PRO A 390 -11.56 -1.14 -2.85
N PHE A 391 -11.67 -0.24 -1.87
CA PHE A 391 -10.85 0.95 -1.83
C PHE A 391 -10.44 1.36 -0.41
N ILE A 392 -9.37 2.12 -0.33
CA ILE A 392 -8.82 2.68 0.89
C ILE A 392 -8.95 4.20 0.86
N LEU A 393 -9.45 4.76 1.95
CA LEU A 393 -9.38 6.19 2.22
C LEU A 393 -8.27 6.44 3.26
N ARG A 394 -7.27 7.24 2.90
CA ARG A 394 -6.16 7.62 3.77
C ARG A 394 -6.40 8.99 4.40
N ARG A 395 -6.17 9.14 5.70
CA ARG A 395 -6.25 10.44 6.36
C ARG A 395 -5.11 11.34 5.92
N ASP A 396 -5.43 12.56 5.49
CA ASP A 396 -4.44 13.57 5.12
C ASP A 396 -4.22 14.58 6.26
N ALA A 397 -3.13 14.40 7.00
CA ALA A 397 -2.77 15.27 8.12
C ALA A 397 -2.58 16.73 7.72
N ALA A 398 -2.29 17.04 6.45
CA ALA A 398 -2.13 18.41 5.97
C ALA A 398 -3.45 19.21 5.94
N GLN A 399 -4.61 18.55 6.03
CA GLN A 399 -5.93 19.18 6.01
C GLN A 399 -6.46 19.59 7.40
N TYR A 400 -5.60 19.52 8.41
CA TYR A 400 -5.95 19.81 9.80
C TYR A 400 -5.08 20.93 10.37
N ASP A 401 -5.71 21.83 11.13
CA ASP A 401 -5.02 22.93 11.82
C ASP A 401 -4.18 22.43 13.02
N GLU A 402 -4.61 21.34 13.65
CA GLU A 402 -3.94 20.72 14.80
C GLU A 402 -3.79 19.21 14.60
N THR A 403 -2.54 18.73 14.59
CA THR A 403 -2.19 17.30 14.50
C THR A 403 -1.56 16.77 15.79
N ILE A 404 -1.39 17.64 16.79
CA ILE A 404 -0.87 17.31 18.12
C ILE A 404 -1.70 18.05 19.16
N VAL A 405 -2.22 17.33 20.16
CA VAL A 405 -3.03 17.92 21.23
C VAL A 405 -2.60 17.38 22.59
N SER A 406 -2.72 18.18 23.64
CA SER A 406 -2.45 17.70 25.00
C SER A 406 -3.39 16.53 25.37
N ALA A 407 -2.81 15.50 25.99
CA ALA A 407 -3.51 14.35 26.55
C ALA A 407 -3.67 14.45 28.08
N ASP A 408 -3.15 15.50 28.71
CA ASP A 408 -3.23 15.70 30.15
C ASP A 408 -4.68 15.74 30.64
N GLY A 409 -5.02 14.82 31.53
CA GLY A 409 -6.38 14.70 32.08
C GLY A 409 -7.44 14.26 31.06
N LYS A 410 -7.05 13.88 29.83
CA LYS A 410 -7.96 13.35 28.82
C LYS A 410 -7.92 11.82 28.84
N ALA A 411 -9.11 11.22 28.76
CA ALA A 411 -9.23 9.77 28.71
C ALA A 411 -9.08 9.20 27.30
N ASN A 412 -9.38 10.00 26.26
CA ASN A 412 -9.53 9.51 24.89
C ASN A 412 -8.67 10.32 23.91
N ASN A 413 -8.09 9.60 22.95
CA ASN A 413 -7.40 10.18 21.80
C ASN A 413 -8.43 10.71 20.78
N PRO A 414 -8.45 12.02 20.47
CA PRO A 414 -9.43 12.57 19.53
C PRO A 414 -9.11 12.25 18.06
N PHE A 415 -7.90 11.76 17.76
CA PHE A 415 -7.48 11.36 16.42
C PHE A 415 -7.79 9.89 16.11
N VAL A 416 -8.34 9.15 17.07
CA VAL A 416 -8.81 7.79 16.84
C VAL A 416 -10.34 7.81 16.78
N PRO A 417 -10.94 7.32 15.68
CA PRO A 417 -12.39 7.30 15.52
C PRO A 417 -13.08 6.23 16.39
N ILE A 418 -13.21 6.48 17.69
CA ILE A 418 -14.01 5.62 18.57
C ILE A 418 -15.51 5.93 18.43
N THR A 419 -16.36 4.98 18.01
CA THR A 419 -17.82 5.16 18.13
C THR A 419 -18.24 5.29 19.58
N ALA A 420 -19.28 6.12 19.79
CA ALA A 420 -19.75 6.60 21.09
C ALA A 420 -19.70 5.51 22.16
N GLY A 421 -19.15 5.84 23.32
CA GLY A 421 -18.96 4.86 24.37
C GLY A 421 -20.27 4.32 24.92
N ARG A 422 -20.17 3.23 25.68
CA ARG A 422 -21.22 2.52 26.45
C ARG A 422 -22.34 3.38 27.07
N ASP A 423 -22.12 4.68 27.25
CA ASP A 423 -23.01 5.66 27.87
C ASP A 423 -23.66 6.66 26.89
N GLY A 424 -23.50 6.47 25.58
CA GLY A 424 -24.05 7.35 24.56
C GLY A 424 -23.40 8.74 24.56
N ARG A 425 -22.23 8.89 25.18
CA ARG A 425 -21.49 10.16 25.16
C ARG A 425 -20.80 10.33 23.81
N ASP A 426 -21.01 11.49 23.23
CA ASP A 426 -20.30 11.95 22.06
C ASP A 426 -18.86 12.28 22.47
N TYR A 427 -17.93 11.40 22.13
CA TYR A 427 -16.52 11.69 22.30
C TYR A 427 -16.10 12.67 21.22
N ALA A 428 -15.47 13.78 21.61
CA ALA A 428 -14.93 14.75 20.67
C ALA A 428 -13.94 14.02 19.74
N ARG A 429 -14.35 13.88 18.49
CA ARG A 429 -13.60 13.23 17.42
C ARG A 429 -13.21 14.27 16.39
N VAL A 430 -12.00 14.15 15.91
CA VAL A 430 -11.59 14.85 14.69
C VAL A 430 -12.23 14.11 13.52
N ALA A 431 -13.07 14.80 12.76
CA ALA A 431 -13.76 14.23 11.61
C ALA A 431 -12.75 13.87 10.51
N MET A 432 -13.01 12.79 9.77
CA MET A 432 -12.12 12.30 8.73
C MET A 432 -12.05 13.27 7.54
N LYS A 433 -10.82 13.50 7.07
CA LYS A 433 -10.46 14.24 5.86
C LYS A 433 -9.33 13.51 5.12
N PRO A 434 -9.40 13.42 3.78
CA PRO A 434 -10.52 13.89 2.94
C PRO A 434 -11.77 13.01 3.10
N ALA A 435 -12.87 13.42 2.49
CA ALA A 435 -14.04 12.57 2.27
C ALA A 435 -13.79 11.63 1.07
N PRO A 436 -14.47 10.48 0.99
CA PRO A 436 -14.28 9.50 -0.07
C PRO A 436 -14.84 10.00 -1.42
N SER A 437 -14.03 9.90 -2.47
CA SER A 437 -14.32 10.25 -3.86
C SER A 437 -13.31 9.56 -4.79
N ASP A 438 -13.57 9.48 -6.09
CA ASP A 438 -12.63 8.89 -7.07
C ASP A 438 -11.23 9.52 -7.01
N THR A 439 -11.14 10.79 -6.63
CA THR A 439 -9.86 11.53 -6.54
C THR A 439 -9.19 11.45 -5.16
N THR A 440 -9.78 10.77 -4.18
CA THR A 440 -9.25 10.73 -2.80
C THR A 440 -9.04 9.32 -2.26
N VAL A 441 -9.50 8.30 -2.99
CA VAL A 441 -9.38 6.90 -2.59
C VAL A 441 -8.34 6.17 -3.43
N TYR A 442 -7.83 5.08 -2.87
CA TYR A 442 -6.91 4.16 -3.51
C TYR A 442 -7.65 2.85 -3.80
N TYR A 443 -7.82 2.51 -5.07
CA TYR A 443 -8.53 1.32 -5.52
C TYR A 443 -7.61 0.12 -5.62
N LEU A 444 -8.07 -1.04 -5.14
CA LEU A 444 -7.36 -2.30 -5.33
C LEU A 444 -7.14 -2.57 -6.83
N GLN A 445 -5.89 -2.82 -7.20
CA GLN A 445 -5.48 -3.29 -8.50
C GLN A 445 -5.50 -4.82 -8.49
N GLU A 446 -6.29 -5.42 -9.38
CA GLU A 446 -6.44 -6.87 -9.50
C GLU A 446 -6.16 -7.30 -10.93
N ASP A 447 -4.96 -6.93 -11.40
CA ASP A 447 -4.35 -7.48 -12.59
C ASP A 447 -3.60 -8.78 -12.22
N LEU A 448 -3.70 -9.79 -13.08
CA LEU A 448 -2.94 -11.03 -12.96
C LEU A 448 -1.43 -10.77 -12.85
N ALA A 449 -0.92 -9.76 -13.57
CA ALA A 449 0.49 -9.39 -13.53
C ALA A 449 0.95 -8.90 -12.14
N ASP A 450 0.04 -8.32 -11.34
CA ASP A 450 0.33 -7.85 -9.97
C ASP A 450 0.15 -8.95 -8.91
N ILE A 451 -0.55 -10.04 -9.25
CA ILE A 451 -0.85 -11.16 -8.34
C ILE A 451 0.24 -12.23 -8.41
N VAL A 452 0.89 -12.38 -9.56
CA VAL A 452 1.98 -13.34 -9.75
C VAL A 452 3.26 -12.85 -9.07
N ASP A 453 3.92 -13.72 -8.29
CA ASP A 453 5.26 -13.42 -7.76
C ASP A 453 6.31 -13.70 -8.84
N TRP A 454 6.64 -12.67 -9.60
CA TRP A 454 7.65 -12.73 -10.65
C TRP A 454 9.03 -13.22 -10.18
N THR A 455 9.35 -13.08 -8.89
CA THR A 455 10.62 -13.57 -8.34
C THR A 455 10.64 -15.08 -8.12
N GLN A 456 9.47 -15.73 -8.11
CA GLN A 456 9.32 -17.18 -8.05
C GLN A 456 9.19 -17.82 -9.42
N LEU A 457 9.02 -17.03 -10.49
CA LEU A 457 9.01 -17.54 -11.85
C LEU A 457 10.43 -17.89 -12.33
N GLU A 458 10.52 -18.96 -13.11
CA GLU A 458 11.79 -19.41 -13.66
C GLU A 458 12.25 -18.47 -14.79
N GLU A 459 13.50 -18.03 -14.70
CA GLU A 459 14.18 -17.25 -15.74
C GLU A 459 14.34 -18.13 -16.99
N GLN A 460 13.84 -17.70 -18.15
CA GLN A 460 14.07 -18.42 -19.40
C GLN A 460 15.51 -18.14 -19.89
N ALA A 461 16.17 -19.19 -20.39
CA ALA A 461 17.61 -19.23 -20.62
C ALA A 461 18.04 -18.81 -22.04
#